data_AF-A0A3N5P7L1-F1
#
_entry.id   AF-A0A3N5P7L1-F1
#
_cell.length_a   1.000
_cell.length_b   1.000
_cell.length_c   1.000
_cell.angle_alpha   90.00
_cell.angle_beta   90.00
_cell.angle_gamma   90.00
#
_symmetry.space_group_name_H-M   'P 1'
#
loop_
_entity.id
_entity.type
_entity.pdbx_description
1 polymer ?
#
loop_
_entity_poly.entity_id
_entity_poly.type
_entity_poly.pdbx_seq_one_letter_code
_entity_poly.pdbx_strand_id
1 'polypeptide(L)' 'MTSSPLSQLLRLPAGDRVELAMALWESLSDFERDSALELTDDQRAELDRRWAEHLANPDSAIPWSEVRRKLLG' A
#
# COMPACT_ATOMS: atom_id res chain seq x y z
N MET A 1 -22.18 7.26 -25.98
CA MET A 1 -21.23 6.26 -25.46
C MET A 1 -21.33 6.30 -23.95
N THR A 2 -21.78 5.21 -23.33
CA THR A 2 -21.89 5.13 -21.87
C THR A 2 -20.49 5.19 -21.26
N SER A 3 -20.27 6.13 -20.35
CA SER A 3 -19.04 6.19 -19.57
C SER A 3 -18.92 4.92 -18.73
N SER A 4 -17.75 4.27 -18.73
CA SER A 4 -17.49 3.17 -17.81
C SER A 4 -17.63 3.68 -16.36
N PRO A 5 -18.12 2.87 -15.41
CA PRO A 5 -18.18 3.21 -13.99
C PRO A 5 -16.83 3.74 -13.47
N LEU A 6 -15.71 3.12 -13.87
CA LEU A 6 -14.37 3.57 -13.50
C LEU A 6 -14.08 5.01 -13.99
N SER A 7 -14.51 5.34 -15.21
CA SER A 7 -14.34 6.68 -15.77
C SER A 7 -15.13 7.76 -15.02
N GLN A 8 -16.21 7.38 -14.33
CA GLN A 8 -16.95 8.29 -13.46
C GLN A 8 -16.24 8.46 -12.11
N LEU A 9 -15.75 7.37 -11.52
CA LEU A 9 -14.99 7.40 -10.26
C LEU A 9 -13.72 8.26 -10.36
N LEU A 10 -13.02 8.20 -11.50
CA LEU A 10 -11.81 9.00 -11.72
C LEU A 10 -12.08 10.52 -11.80
N ARG A 11 -13.33 10.94 -12.02
CA ARG A 11 -13.72 12.37 -12.03
C ARG A 11 -13.98 12.93 -10.64
N LEU A 12 -14.08 12.09 -9.61
CA LEU A 12 -14.25 12.54 -8.24
C LEU A 12 -13.04 13.38 -7.78
N PRO A 13 -13.23 14.32 -6.84
CA PRO A 13 -12.15 14.98 -6.12
C PRO A 13 -11.14 13.98 -5.55
N ALA A 14 -9.88 14.39 -5.41
CA ALA A 14 -8.82 13.49 -4.95
C ALA A 14 -9.11 12.89 -3.56
N GLY A 15 -9.68 13.67 -2.64
CA GLY A 15 -10.09 13.21 -1.31
C GLY A 15 -11.13 12.08 -1.40
N ASP A 16 -12.23 12.33 -2.10
CA ASP A 16 -13.31 11.35 -2.31
C ASP A 16 -12.81 10.06 -2.97
N ARG A 17 -11.84 10.15 -3.89
CA ARG A 17 -11.22 8.96 -4.49
C ARG A 17 -10.40 8.16 -3.48
N VAL A 18 -9.66 8.83 -2.59
CA VAL A 18 -8.90 8.16 -1.53
C VAL A 18 -9.84 7.51 -0.54
N GLU A 19 -10.88 8.21 -0.09
CA GLU A 19 -11.90 7.66 0.82
C GLU A 19 -12.59 6.44 0.20
N LEU A 20 -12.98 6.51 -1.07
CA LEU A 20 -13.59 5.38 -1.77
C LEU A 20 -12.61 4.22 -1.94
N ALA A 21 -11.35 4.48 -2.29
CA ALA A 21 -10.34 3.44 -2.42
C ALA A 21 -10.12 2.72 -1.09
N MET A 22 -10.07 3.46 0.02
CA MET A 22 -9.99 2.89 1.38
C MET A 22 -11.25 2.10 1.74
N ALA A 23 -12.45 2.61 1.44
CA ALA A 23 -13.70 1.89 1.71
C ALA A 23 -13.79 0.57 0.92
N LEU A 24 -13.37 0.57 -0.34
CA LEU A 24 -13.30 -0.64 -1.16
C LEU A 24 -12.26 -1.61 -0.60
N TRP A 25 -11.08 -1.12 -0.22
CA TRP A 25 -10.05 -1.93 0.43
C TRP A 25 -10.57 -2.57 1.72
N GLU A 26 -11.24 -1.77 2.57
CA GLU A 26 -11.77 -2.24 3.84
C GLU A 26 -12.93 -3.23 3.69
N SER A 27 -13.64 -3.21 2.56
CA SER A 27 -14.72 -4.14 2.27
C SER A 27 -14.27 -5.57 1.96
N LEU A 28 -12.99 -5.76 1.61
CA LEU A 28 -12.42 -7.08 1.35
C LEU A 28 -12.20 -7.85 2.66
N SER A 29 -12.47 -9.15 2.64
CA SER A 29 -12.05 -10.07 3.70
C SER A 29 -10.52 -10.25 3.72
N ASP A 30 -9.98 -10.71 4.84
CA ASP A 30 -8.54 -11.00 4.97
C ASP A 30 -8.06 -11.96 3.87
N PHE A 31 -8.85 -13.00 3.57
CA PHE A 31 -8.54 -13.95 2.50
C PHE A 31 -8.49 -13.29 1.10
N GLU A 32 -9.43 -12.39 0.80
CA GLU A 32 -9.44 -11.66 -0.48
C GLU A 32 -8.25 -10.72 -0.60
N ARG A 33 -7.84 -10.06 0.49
CA ARG A 33 -6.65 -9.19 0.50
C ARG A 33 -5.36 -10.00 0.31
N ASP A 34 -5.22 -11.10 1.03
CA ASP A 34 -4.05 -11.97 0.97
C ASP A 34 -3.88 -12.60 -0.41
N SER A 35 -4.98 -13.08 -1.00
CA SER A 35 -4.95 -13.66 -2.36
C SER A 35 -4.73 -12.62 -3.46
N ALA A 36 -5.21 -11.38 -3.28
CA ALA A 36 -5.00 -10.31 -4.26
C ALA A 36 -3.56 -9.75 -4.25
N LEU A 37 -2.83 -9.89 -3.13
CA LEU A 37 -1.46 -9.39 -2.96
C LEU A 37 -0.45 -10.50 -2.69
N GLU A 38 -0.66 -11.69 -3.26
CA GLU A 38 0.26 -12.81 -3.09
C GLU A 38 1.67 -12.43 -3.57
N LEU A 39 2.63 -12.54 -2.64
CA LEU A 39 4.01 -12.20 -2.92
C LEU A 39 4.68 -13.31 -3.73
N THR A 40 5.44 -12.92 -4.75
CA THR A 40 6.36 -13.83 -5.45
C THR A 40 7.46 -14.32 -4.49
N ASP A 41 8.08 -15.44 -4.84
CA ASP A 41 9.19 -15.99 -4.04
C ASP A 41 10.34 -15.00 -3.89
N ASP A 42 10.67 -14.26 -4.96
CA ASP A 42 11.73 -13.25 -4.94
C ASP A 42 11.38 -12.06 -4.03
N GLN A 43 10.12 -11.62 -4.02
CA GLN A 43 9.67 -10.55 -3.12
C GLN A 43 9.71 -10.99 -1.66
N ARG A 44 9.29 -12.23 -1.36
CA ARG A 44 9.40 -12.80 -0.01
C ARG A 44 10.85 -12.88 0.45
N ALA A 45 11.73 -13.38 -0.41
CA ALA A 45 13.16 -13.46 -0.12
C ALA A 45 13.78 -12.07 0.14
N GLU A 46 13.39 -11.04 -0.61
CA GLU A 46 13.89 -9.68 -0.39
C GLU A 46 13.37 -9.08 0.92
N LEU A 47 12.11 -9.34 1.30
CA LEU A 47 11.57 -8.91 2.59
C LEU A 47 12.32 -9.59 3.75
N ASP A 48 12.55 -10.90 3.66
CA ASP A 48 13.31 -11.65 4.67
C ASP A 48 14.75 -11.14 4.79
N ARG A 49 15.40 -10.85 3.65
CA ARG A 49 16.76 -10.28 3.62
C ARG A 49 16.81 -8.92 4.32
N ARG A 50 15.88 -8.01 4.00
CA ARG A 50 15.81 -6.67 4.62
C ARG A 50 15.47 -6.75 6.10
N TRP A 51 14.62 -7.69 6.48
CA TRP A 51 14.27 -7.90 7.88
C TRP A 51 15.48 -8.38 8.70
N ALA A 52 16.23 -9.36 8.19
CA ALA A 52 17.46 -9.83 8.82
C ALA A 52 18.53 -8.72 8.92
N GLU A 53 18.68 -7.91 7.87
CA GLU A 53 19.57 -6.75 7.87
C GLU A 53 19.19 -5.73 8.95
N HIS A 54 17.89 -5.42 9.08
CA HIS A 54 17.38 -4.51 10.10
C HIS A 54 17.57 -5.05 11.53
N LEU A 55 17.35 -6.35 11.74
CA LEU A 55 17.58 -6.98 13.05
C LEU A 55 19.07 -6.94 13.45
N ALA A 56 19.97 -7.12 12.49
CA ALA A 56 21.41 -7.04 12.72
C ALA A 56 21.90 -5.60 12.91
N ASN A 57 21.27 -4.64 12.22
CA ASN A 57 21.57 -3.22 12.28
C ASN A 57 20.28 -2.38 12.24
N PRO A 58 19.69 -2.02 13.39
CA PRO A 58 18.45 -1.24 13.44
C PRO A 58 18.55 0.12 12.73
N ASP A 59 19.75 0.72 12.67
CA ASP A 59 20.00 2.00 12.01
C ASP A 59 20.02 1.90 10.47
N SER A 60 19.88 0.69 9.90
CA SER A 60 19.74 0.48 8.45
C SER A 60 18.39 0.97 7.90
N ALA A 61 17.40 1.21 8.76
CA ALA A 61 16.08 1.68 8.37
C ALA A 61 15.90 3.17 8.70
N ILE A 62 15.08 3.86 7.89
CA ILE A 62 14.68 5.24 8.17
C ILE A 62 13.47 5.21 9.10
N PRO A 63 13.50 5.89 10.27
CA PRO A 63 12.35 5.97 11.16
C PRO A 63 11.13 6.56 10.45
N TRP A 64 9.94 5.99 10.72
CA TRP A 64 8.69 6.46 10.10
C TRP A 64 8.41 7.95 10.34
N SER A 65 8.80 8.48 11.51
CA SER A 65 8.68 9.92 11.81
C SER A 65 9.46 10.79 10.83
N GLU A 66 10.64 10.35 10.38
CA GLU A 66 11.44 11.05 9.39
C GLU A 66 10.83 10.95 7.99
N VAL A 67 10.36 9.76 7.60
CA VAL A 67 9.66 9.56 6.32
C VAL A 67 8.43 10.45 6.24
N ARG A 68 7.59 10.44 7.29
CA ARG A 68 6.38 11.27 7.37
C ARG A 68 6.73 12.76 7.25
N ARG A 69 7.78 13.23 7.95
CA ARG A 69 8.24 14.62 7.88
C ARG A 69 8.64 15.02 6.45
N LYS A 70 9.27 14.12 5.68
CA LYS A 70 9.65 14.39 4.27
C LYS A 70 8.46 14.43 3.32
N LEU A 71 7.37 13.70 3.61
CA LEU A 71 6.20 13.62 2.74
C LEU A 71 5.14 14.70 3.00
N LEU A 72 5.09 15.22 4.23
CA LEU A 72 4.05 16.18 4.67
C LEU A 72 4.58 17.59 4.97
N GLY A 73 5.90 17.79 4.93
CA GLY A 73 6.54 19.11 5.06
C GLY A 73 6.88 19.70 3.71
#